data_AF-A0A9P6AU47-F1
#
_entry.id   AF-A0A9P6AU47-F1
#
_cell.length_a   1.000
_cell.length_b   1.000
_cell.length_c   1.000
_cell.angle_alpha   90.00
_cell.angle_beta   90.00
_cell.angle_gamma   90.00
#
_symmetry.space_group_name_H-M   'P 1'
#
loop_
_entity.id
_entity.type
_entity.pdbx_description
1 polymer ?
#
loop_
_entity_poly.entity_id
_entity_poly.type
_entity_poly.pdbx_seq_one_letter_code
_entity_poly.pdbx_strand_id
1 'polypeptide(L)'
;MKIPETSHLPISKINLHMYLAKMVGEQGASKAKTTMSRLTAWHIMQDVPWHGDDKLAFDFRKAIASKAPASKTCAAHPPITPNHLKALCKHLNLCSNPFDISTFTIACCTFWASTASENLLSLHSQIKSQTTHS
;
A
#
# COMPACT_ATOMS: atom_id res chain seq x y z
N MET A 1 -23.75 -5.52 -6.86
CA MET A 1 -24.35 -4.41 -7.64
C MET A 1 -23.57 -4.26 -8.93
N LYS A 2 -24.20 -4.53 -10.09
CA LYS A 2 -23.62 -4.22 -11.41
C LYS A 2 -24.03 -2.79 -11.75
N ILE A 3 -23.06 -1.92 -11.97
CA ILE A 3 -23.27 -0.52 -12.38
C ILE A 3 -23.20 -0.52 -13.93
N PRO A 4 -24.22 0.00 -14.64
CA PRO A 4 -24.23 0.02 -16.10
C PRO A 4 -23.15 0.94 -16.67
N GLU A 5 -22.53 0.52 -17.78
CA GLU A 5 -21.33 1.11 -18.40
C GLU A 5 -21.52 2.59 -18.83
N THR A 6 -22.75 2.97 -19.14
CA THR A 6 -23.16 4.35 -19.48
C THR A 6 -23.17 5.30 -18.28
N SER A 7 -22.95 4.80 -17.05
CA SER A 7 -22.91 5.60 -15.81
C SER A 7 -21.49 5.92 -15.34
N HIS A 8 -20.48 5.59 -16.14
CA HIS A 8 -19.07 5.78 -15.78
C HIS A 8 -18.65 7.26 -15.92
N LEU A 9 -19.45 8.11 -16.59
CA LEU A 9 -19.20 9.53 -16.81
C LEU A 9 -20.55 10.29 -16.88
N PRO A 10 -20.73 11.47 -16.25
CA PRO A 10 -19.93 12.04 -15.16
C PRO A 10 -20.27 11.37 -13.83
N ILE A 11 -19.26 11.05 -13.02
CA ILE A 11 -19.46 10.54 -11.66
C ILE A 11 -20.23 11.60 -10.87
N SER A 12 -21.52 11.33 -10.62
CA SER A 12 -22.34 12.14 -9.74
C SER A 12 -21.70 12.16 -8.35
N LYS A 13 -21.88 13.27 -7.61
CA LYS A 13 -21.38 13.38 -6.23
C LYS A 13 -21.75 12.16 -5.39
N ILE A 14 -22.97 11.65 -5.54
CA ILE A 14 -23.49 10.49 -4.80
C ILE A 14 -22.66 9.23 -5.07
N ASN A 15 -22.33 8.96 -6.33
CA ASN A 15 -21.52 7.79 -6.71
C ASN A 15 -20.11 7.87 -6.14
N LEU A 16 -19.52 9.07 -6.12
CA LEU A 16 -18.22 9.30 -5.49
C LEU A 16 -18.28 9.03 -3.97
N HIS A 17 -19.30 9.55 -3.28
CA HIS A 17 -19.45 9.32 -1.83
C HIS A 17 -19.69 7.85 -1.51
N MET A 18 -20.50 7.15 -2.32
CA MET A 18 -20.76 5.72 -2.15
C MET A 18 -19.51 4.88 -2.36
N TYR A 19 -18.72 5.20 -3.40
CA TYR A 19 -17.43 4.55 -3.66
C TYR A 19 -16.48 4.75 -2.48
N LEU A 20 -16.34 5.99 -2.00
CA LEU A 20 -15.50 6.31 -0.85
C LEU A 20 -16.00 5.61 0.42
N ALA A 21 -17.30 5.62 0.70
CA ALA A 21 -17.89 4.94 1.85
C ALA A 21 -17.59 3.43 1.84
N LYS A 22 -17.61 2.78 0.68
CA LYS A 22 -17.20 1.37 0.55
C LYS A 22 -15.73 1.16 0.94
N MET A 23 -14.85 2.10 0.59
CA MET A 23 -13.42 2.02 0.92
C MET A 23 -13.12 2.27 2.39
N VAL A 24 -14.04 2.93 3.11
CA VAL A 24 -13.93 3.16 4.56
C VAL A 24 -14.02 1.81 5.29
N GLY A 25 -12.88 1.30 5.76
CA GLY A 25 -12.74 0.02 6.45
C GLY A 25 -11.79 -0.95 5.73
N GLU A 26 -11.83 -1.00 4.40
CA GLU A 26 -10.91 -1.81 3.59
C GLU A 26 -9.50 -1.20 3.54
N GLN A 27 -9.39 0.12 3.48
CA GLN A 27 -8.10 0.82 3.39
C GLN A 27 -7.61 1.35 4.75
N GLY A 28 -6.29 1.54 4.87
CA GLY A 28 -5.69 2.25 6.00
C GLY A 28 -5.65 3.75 5.74
N ALA A 29 -5.60 4.57 6.80
CA ALA A 29 -5.59 6.04 6.71
C ALA A 29 -4.50 6.59 5.77
N SER A 30 -3.33 5.96 5.72
CA SER A 30 -2.24 6.32 4.80
C SER A 30 -2.64 6.22 3.32
N LYS A 31 -3.51 5.26 2.96
CA LYS A 31 -3.96 5.07 1.57
C LYS A 31 -5.08 6.03 1.16
N ALA A 32 -5.73 6.70 2.11
CA ALA A 32 -6.83 7.63 1.83
C ALA A 32 -6.38 8.81 0.94
N LYS A 33 -5.20 9.38 1.23
CA LYS A 33 -4.64 10.50 0.46
C LYS A 33 -4.31 10.08 -0.98
N THR A 34 -3.61 8.94 -1.13
CA THR A 34 -3.23 8.41 -2.44
C THR A 34 -4.46 8.04 -3.28
N THR A 35 -5.47 7.44 -2.67
CA THR A 35 -6.74 7.13 -3.34
C THR A 35 -7.42 8.38 -3.85
N MET A 36 -7.52 9.44 -3.02
CA MET A 36 -8.09 10.71 -3.44
C MET A 36 -7.30 11.34 -4.58
N SER A 37 -5.96 11.38 -4.49
CA SER A 37 -5.12 11.89 -5.57
C SER A 37 -5.30 11.10 -6.87
N ARG A 38 -5.48 9.77 -6.79
CA ARG A 38 -5.75 8.93 -7.96
C ARG A 38 -7.10 9.23 -8.60
N LEU A 39 -8.15 9.43 -7.78
CA LEU A 39 -9.48 9.83 -8.26
C LEU A 39 -9.41 11.18 -8.97
N THR A 40 -8.79 12.18 -8.34
CA THR A 40 -8.61 13.50 -8.95
C THR A 40 -7.82 13.42 -10.25
N ALA A 41 -6.70 12.67 -10.28
CA ALA A 41 -5.89 12.49 -11.48
C ALA A 41 -6.68 11.80 -12.60
N TRP A 42 -7.47 10.78 -12.28
CA TRP A 42 -8.33 10.12 -13.26
C TRP A 42 -9.37 11.08 -13.84
N HIS A 43 -9.99 11.92 -13.01
CA HIS A 43 -10.93 12.96 -13.46
C HIS A 43 -10.25 13.97 -14.40
N ILE A 44 -9.04 14.42 -14.07
CA ILE A 44 -8.25 15.32 -14.92
C ILE A 44 -7.90 14.65 -16.25
N MET A 45 -7.49 13.38 -16.24
CA MET A 45 -7.16 12.63 -17.45
C MET A 45 -8.35 12.43 -18.39
N GLN A 46 -9.56 12.38 -17.85
CA GLN A 46 -10.80 12.17 -18.62
C GLN A 46 -11.51 13.48 -18.98
N ASP A 47 -10.91 14.63 -18.68
CA ASP A 47 -11.49 15.97 -18.86
C ASP A 47 -12.90 16.12 -18.23
N VAL A 48 -13.16 15.37 -17.14
CA VAL A 48 -14.44 15.39 -16.44
C VAL A 48 -14.34 16.28 -15.21
N PRO A 49 -15.30 17.20 -14.98
CA PRO A 49 -15.28 18.07 -13.82
C PRO A 49 -15.22 17.25 -12.52
N TRP A 50 -14.21 17.58 -11.70
CA TRP A 50 -14.05 17.00 -10.38
C TRP A 50 -15.09 17.59 -9.43
N HIS A 51 -15.97 16.73 -8.92
CA HIS A 51 -17.04 17.16 -8.00
C HIS A 51 -16.69 16.93 -6.52
N GLY A 52 -15.45 16.55 -6.22
CA GLY A 52 -15.00 16.33 -4.85
C GLY A 52 -14.63 17.66 -4.19
N ASP A 53 -15.45 18.08 -3.24
CA ASP A 53 -15.18 19.25 -2.41
C ASP A 53 -14.04 18.94 -1.42
N ASP A 54 -13.33 19.97 -0.93
CA ASP A 54 -12.32 19.79 0.13
C ASP A 54 -12.94 19.16 1.39
N LYS A 55 -14.24 19.44 1.64
CA LYS A 55 -15.02 18.79 2.70
C LYS A 55 -15.11 17.28 2.52
N LEU A 56 -15.29 16.79 1.29
CA LEU A 56 -15.34 15.35 1.02
C LEU A 56 -14.00 14.67 1.31
N ALA A 57 -12.90 15.31 0.95
CA ALA A 57 -11.57 14.81 1.26
C ALA A 57 -11.32 14.76 2.77
N PHE A 58 -11.77 15.77 3.51
CA PHE A 58 -11.68 15.83 4.95
C PHE A 58 -12.53 14.75 5.63
N ASP A 59 -13.82 14.66 5.27
CA ASP A 59 -14.76 13.71 5.85
C ASP A 59 -14.35 12.26 5.56
N PHE A 60 -13.83 11.98 4.35
CA PHE A 60 -13.29 10.67 4.01
C PHE A 60 -12.08 10.29 4.86
N ARG A 61 -11.14 11.22 5.07
CA ARG A 61 -9.97 10.96 5.93
C ARG A 61 -10.40 10.71 7.38
N LYS A 62 -11.36 11.50 7.88
CA LYS A 62 -11.91 11.34 9.23
C LYS A 62 -12.64 9.99 9.37
N ALA A 63 -13.44 9.61 8.38
CA ALA A 63 -14.15 8.34 8.35
C ALA A 63 -13.18 7.15 8.33
N ILE A 64 -12.13 7.19 7.50
CA ILE A 64 -11.10 6.16 7.50
C ILE A 64 -10.34 6.13 8.82
N ALA A 65 -9.97 7.28 9.40
CA ALA A 65 -9.30 7.29 10.70
C ALA A 65 -10.16 6.70 11.82
N SER A 66 -11.47 6.98 11.80
CA SER A 66 -12.44 6.47 12.78
C SER A 66 -12.74 4.97 12.60
N LYS A 67 -12.78 4.49 11.36
CA LYS A 67 -13.11 3.10 11.00
C LYS A 67 -11.89 2.23 10.73
N ALA A 68 -10.69 2.80 10.70
CA ALA A 68 -9.45 2.04 10.59
C ALA A 68 -9.34 1.18 11.85
N PRO A 69 -9.38 -0.15 11.74
CA PRO A 69 -9.12 -0.99 12.90
C PRO A 69 -7.70 -0.70 13.38
N ALA A 70 -7.50 -0.52 14.68
CA ALA A 70 -6.19 -0.43 15.32
C ALA A 70 -5.27 -1.64 14.97
N SER A 71 -5.88 -2.71 14.43
CA SER A 71 -5.28 -3.97 13.99
C SER A 71 -4.48 -3.91 12.67
N LYS A 72 -4.50 -2.80 11.90
CA LYS A 72 -3.64 -2.69 10.69
C LYS A 72 -2.18 -2.33 10.99
N THR A 73 -1.81 -2.21 12.26
CA THR A 73 -0.43 -2.49 12.66
C THR A 73 -0.29 -4.00 12.69
N CYS A 74 -0.02 -4.60 11.53
CA CYS A 74 0.55 -5.94 11.52
C CYS A 74 1.77 -5.85 12.44
N ALA A 75 1.77 -6.60 13.56
CA ALA A 75 2.91 -6.61 14.46
C ALA A 75 4.16 -6.82 13.60
N ALA A 76 5.18 -5.99 13.80
CA ALA A 76 6.40 -6.08 13.01
C ALA A 76 6.83 -7.54 12.99
N HIS A 77 6.73 -8.17 11.82
CA HIS A 77 7.13 -9.56 11.69
C HIS A 77 8.61 -9.60 12.03
N PRO A 78 9.05 -10.53 12.90
CA PRO A 78 10.45 -10.64 13.21
C PRO A 78 11.21 -10.80 11.89
N PRO A 79 12.32 -10.05 11.70
CA PRO A 79 13.05 -10.08 10.45
C PRO A 79 13.40 -11.52 10.11
N ILE A 80 13.23 -11.89 8.83
CA ILE A 80 13.60 -13.21 8.34
C ILE A 80 15.09 -13.39 8.65
N THR A 81 15.44 -14.22 9.62
CA THR A 81 16.84 -14.44 9.98
C THR A 81 17.52 -15.36 8.97
N PRO A 82 18.87 -15.27 8.83
CA PRO A 82 19.63 -16.21 8.00
C PRO A 82 19.46 -17.68 8.45
N ASN A 83 19.01 -17.92 9.68
CA ASN A 83 18.65 -19.25 10.17
C ASN A 83 17.42 -19.83 9.44
N HIS A 84 16.44 -19.01 9.07
CA HIS A 84 15.30 -19.44 8.25
C HIS A 84 15.74 -19.84 6.85
N LEU A 85 16.66 -19.10 6.23
CA LEU A 85 17.25 -19.44 4.93
C LEU A 85 18.06 -20.75 4.98
N LYS A 86 18.85 -20.95 6.05
CA LYS A 86 19.58 -22.21 6.28
C LYS A 86 18.64 -23.39 6.51
N ALA A 87 17.54 -23.19 7.24
CA ALA A 87 16.53 -24.22 7.44
C ALA A 87 15.81 -24.57 6.13
N LEU A 88 15.49 -23.58 5.30
CA LEU A 88 14.91 -23.78 3.98
C LEU A 88 15.86 -24.57 3.07
N CYS A 89 17.13 -24.17 3.01
CA CYS A 89 18.17 -24.86 2.22
C CYS A 89 18.36 -26.33 2.63
N LYS A 90 18.16 -26.67 3.91
CA LYS A 90 18.30 -28.05 4.41
C LYS A 90 17.12 -28.95 4.06
N HIS A 91 15.93 -28.38 3.89
CA HIS A 91 14.69 -29.14 3.63
C HIS A 91 14.28 -29.16 2.16
N LEU A 92 14.90 -28.34 1.30
CA LEU A 92 14.64 -28.31 -0.14
C LEU A 92 15.64 -29.18 -0.90
N ASN A 93 15.15 -29.93 -1.89
CA ASN A 93 15.98 -30.77 -2.76
C ASN A 93 16.51 -29.96 -3.95
N LEU A 94 17.47 -29.08 -3.67
CA LEU A 94 18.06 -28.15 -4.64
C LEU A 94 18.78 -28.83 -5.81
N CYS A 95 19.16 -30.10 -5.68
CA CYS A 95 19.85 -30.83 -6.75
C CYS A 95 18.92 -31.50 -7.76
N SER A 96 17.64 -31.70 -7.43
CA SER A 96 16.74 -32.56 -8.22
C SER A 96 15.47 -31.87 -8.68
N ASN A 97 15.02 -30.81 -8.01
CA ASN A 97 13.74 -30.17 -8.30
C ASN A 97 13.92 -28.69 -8.68
N PRO A 98 13.62 -28.30 -9.94
CA PRO A 98 13.71 -26.91 -10.37
C PRO A 98 12.74 -25.98 -9.62
N PHE A 99 11.62 -26.50 -9.10
CA PHE A 99 10.67 -25.72 -8.31
C PHE A 99 11.27 -25.29 -6.96
N ASP A 100 12.00 -26.20 -6.31
CA ASP A 100 12.67 -25.94 -5.04
C ASP A 100 13.78 -24.90 -5.22
N ILE A 101 14.56 -25.00 -6.30
CA ILE A 101 15.60 -24.02 -6.66
C ILE A 101 14.99 -22.63 -6.85
N SER A 102 13.87 -22.52 -7.58
CA SER A 102 13.20 -21.24 -7.82
C SER A 102 12.69 -20.62 -6.51
N THR A 103 12.05 -21.44 -5.67
CA THR A 103 11.52 -21.00 -4.37
C THR A 103 12.64 -20.49 -3.46
N PHE A 104 13.78 -21.20 -3.43
CA PHE A 104 14.96 -20.77 -2.67
C PHE A 104 15.56 -19.48 -3.21
N THR A 105 15.62 -19.32 -4.53
CA THR A 105 16.15 -18.10 -5.17
C THR A 105 15.26 -16.89 -4.87
N ILE A 106 13.94 -17.04 -4.94
CA ILE A 106 12.98 -15.99 -4.60
C ILE A 106 13.09 -15.61 -3.11
N ALA A 107 13.22 -16.61 -2.21
CA ALA A 107 13.43 -16.37 -0.79
C ALA A 107 14.72 -15.57 -0.52
N CYS A 108 15.82 -15.90 -1.21
CA CYS A 108 17.05 -15.13 -1.15
C CYS A 108 16.88 -13.69 -1.66
N CYS A 109 16.28 -13.51 -2.84
CA CYS A 109 16.05 -12.17 -3.43
C CYS A 109 15.19 -11.29 -2.52
N THR A 110 14.13 -11.85 -1.94
CA THR A 110 13.24 -11.12 -1.02
C THR A 110 13.91 -10.76 0.31
N PHE A 111 14.76 -11.64 0.86
CA PHE A 111 15.56 -11.33 2.05
C PHE A 111 16.53 -10.16 1.80
N TRP A 112 17.29 -10.20 0.70
CA TRP A 112 18.24 -9.14 0.37
C TRP A 112 17.57 -7.83 -0.05
N ALA A 113 16.44 -7.88 -0.75
CA ALA A 113 15.67 -6.69 -1.08
C ALA A 113 15.10 -5.99 0.17
N SER A 114 14.70 -6.76 1.18
CA SER A 114 14.19 -6.22 2.44
C SER A 114 15.30 -5.53 3.25
N THR A 115 16.49 -6.13 3.31
CA THR A 115 17.66 -5.57 4.02
C THR A 115 18.28 -4.36 3.32
N ALA A 116 18.19 -4.28 2.00
CA ALA A 116 18.60 -3.08 1.26
C ALA A 116 17.65 -1.89 1.52
N SER A 117 16.34 -2.15 1.65
CA SER A 117 15.32 -1.12 1.85
C SER A 117 15.42 -0.46 3.23
N GLU A 118 15.71 -1.22 4.28
CA GLU A 118 15.93 -0.69 5.64
C GLU A 118 17.16 0.23 5.71
N ASN A 119 18.25 -0.13 5.02
CA ASN A 119 19.44 0.71 4.99
C ASN A 119 19.15 2.08 4.35
N LEU A 120 18.37 2.11 3.26
CA LEU A 120 17.94 3.37 2.62
C LEU A 120 17.05 4.24 3.52
N LEU A 121 16.14 3.63 4.29
CA LEU A 121 15.31 4.36 5.25
C LEU A 121 16.14 4.94 6.40
N SER A 122 17.16 4.21 6.86
CA SER A 122 18.07 4.70 7.90
C SER A 122 18.89 5.90 7.40
N LEU A 123 19.39 5.86 6.16
CA LEU A 123 20.14 6.96 5.55
C LEU A 123 19.28 8.20 5.35
N HIS A 124 18.04 8.04 4.87
CA HIS A 124 17.10 9.15 4.71
C HIS A 124 16.75 9.81 6.05
N SER A 125 16.64 9.02 7.14
CA SER A 125 16.44 9.54 8.49
C SER A 125 17.65 10.39 8.96
N GLN A 126 18.87 9.89 8.77
CA GLN A 126 20.11 10.59 9.15
C GLN A 126 20.28 11.93 8.42
N ILE A 127 19.99 11.97 7.10
CA ILE A 127 20.05 13.20 6.31
C ILE A 127 19.06 14.25 6.83
N LYS A 128 17.84 13.82 7.20
CA LYS A 128 16.82 14.73 7.73
C LYS A 128 17.24 15.33 9.07
N SER A 129 17.88 14.55 9.94
CA SER A 129 18.42 15.02 11.23
C SER A 129 19.57 16.02 11.09
N GLN A 130 20.37 15.92 10.03
CA GLN A 130 21.44 16.89 9.75
C GLN A 130 20.91 18.21 9.19
N THR A 131 19.81 18.19 8.43
CA THR A 131 19.21 19.41 7.85
C THR A 131 18.41 20.26 8.84
N THR A 132 18.05 19.74 10.01
CA THR A 132 17.28 20.47 11.04
C THR A 132 18.15 21.27 12.02
N HIS A 133 19.47 21.25 11.86
CA HIS A 133 20.43 21.96 12.72
C HIS A 133 21.17 23.10 12.02
N SER A 134 20.66 23.58 10.87
CA SER A 134 21.17 24.74 10.13
C SER A 134 20.12 25.82 9.98
#